data_AF-A0A7C5W5E3-F1
#
_entry.id   AF-A0A7C5W5E3-F1
#
_cell.length_a   1.000
_cell.length_b   1.000
_cell.length_c   1.000
_cell.angle_alpha   90.00
_cell.angle_beta   90.00
_cell.angle_gamma   90.00
#
_symmetry.space_group_name_H-M   'P 1'
#
loop_
_entity.id
_entity.type
_entity.pdbx_description
1 polymer ?
#
loop_
_entity_poly.entity_id
_entity_poly.type
_entity_poly.pdbx_seq_one_letter_code
_entity_poly.pdbx_strand_id
1 'polypeptide(L)'
;MNISSGYLKKIEYLLFVFTIAAFWGCGGGASSNGSDIIIGDSQVKMDSSIQDIENIKDLIESGDIGEDIEVGIEVSSDITDTYEDISDAGLDVSDISGCEISDPKHLWNKGFGGSSNDYGYSVSVDSSGNVYITGSFYSPTIDFGGGSLTNAGNADIFLAKFDSNGNHLWSKRFGGSDWDEGTSVSVDSSGNVYITGYSGSSTIDFGGGSLTNTGNADIFLAKFDSDGKHLWSKRFGGNDYDYSYSISVDSSGNVYITGYFRSSTIDFGGGLLTNAGNSDIFLAKFDRNGNYLWSKRFGESDYDEGHSVSVDSSGNVYITGYFRSSTIDFGGGSLTNAG
;
A
#
# COMPACT_ATOMS: atom_id res chain seq x y z
N MET A 1 27.00 13.69 -44.61
CA MET A 1 26.49 12.39 -45.12
C MET A 1 24.98 12.43 -44.95
N ASN A 2 24.18 12.44 -46.03
CA ASN A 2 22.73 12.64 -45.91
C ASN A 2 22.08 11.39 -45.31
N ILE A 3 21.75 11.46 -44.02
CA ILE A 3 20.85 10.49 -43.40
C ILE A 3 19.44 10.93 -43.80
N SER A 4 18.73 10.11 -44.58
CA SER A 4 17.38 10.47 -45.04
C SER A 4 16.43 10.59 -43.84
N SER A 5 15.43 11.47 -43.93
CA SER A 5 14.45 11.68 -42.84
C SER A 5 13.72 10.41 -42.40
N GLY A 6 13.76 9.34 -43.21
CA GLY A 6 13.25 8.02 -42.87
C GLY A 6 14.08 7.25 -41.84
N TYR A 7 15.37 7.56 -41.66
CA TYR A 7 16.23 6.94 -40.63
C TYR A 7 16.03 7.56 -39.24
N LEU A 8 15.77 8.87 -39.17
CA LEU A 8 15.42 9.56 -37.91
C LEU A 8 14.06 9.10 -37.37
N LYS A 9 13.03 8.99 -38.24
CA LYS A 9 11.73 8.42 -37.85
C LYS A 9 11.83 6.96 -37.37
N LYS A 10 12.77 6.19 -37.91
CA LYS A 10 13.01 4.79 -37.49
C LYS A 10 13.63 4.69 -36.09
N ILE A 11 14.44 5.66 -35.68
CA ILE A 11 15.08 5.68 -34.35
C ILE A 11 14.09 6.14 -33.28
N GLU A 12 13.28 7.17 -33.56
CA GLU A 12 12.21 7.64 -32.67
C GLU A 12 11.16 6.54 -32.41
N TYR A 13 10.80 5.75 -33.43
CA TYR A 13 9.82 4.66 -33.29
C TYR A 13 10.39 3.35 -32.73
N LEU A 14 11.69 3.05 -32.90
CA LEU A 14 12.29 1.89 -32.22
C LEU A 14 12.25 2.09 -30.70
N LEU A 15 12.56 3.30 -30.21
CA LEU A 15 12.45 3.65 -28.79
C LEU A 15 11.00 3.56 -28.26
N PHE A 16 10.01 3.86 -29.10
CA PHE A 16 8.59 3.74 -28.78
C PHE A 16 8.16 2.28 -28.49
N VAL A 17 8.58 1.33 -29.34
CA VAL A 17 8.26 -0.10 -29.19
C VAL A 17 8.92 -0.69 -27.94
N PHE A 18 10.16 -0.27 -27.61
CA PHE A 18 10.86 -0.74 -26.41
C PHE A 18 10.25 -0.22 -25.11
N THR A 19 9.67 0.97 -25.11
CA THR A 19 9.03 1.56 -23.92
C THR A 19 7.74 0.81 -23.55
N ILE A 20 6.97 0.35 -24.54
CA ILE A 20 5.77 -0.48 -24.33
C ILE A 20 6.15 -1.87 -23.80
N ALA A 21 7.18 -2.50 -24.38
CA ALA A 21 7.63 -3.83 -23.96
C ALA A 21 8.22 -3.85 -22.53
N ALA A 22 8.92 -2.79 -22.12
CA ALA A 22 9.57 -2.69 -20.80
C ALA A 22 8.59 -2.36 -19.66
N PHE A 23 7.52 -1.59 -19.91
CA PHE A 23 6.53 -1.25 -18.88
C PHE A 23 5.41 -2.28 -18.71
N TRP A 24 5.14 -3.12 -19.71
CA TRP A 24 3.93 -3.96 -19.76
C TRP A 24 4.19 -5.46 -19.86
N GLY A 25 5.41 -5.92 -19.51
CA GLY A 25 5.65 -7.32 -19.18
C GLY A 25 5.28 -8.33 -20.27
N CYS A 26 5.57 -8.04 -21.54
CA CYS A 26 5.46 -9.05 -22.60
C CYS A 26 6.55 -10.11 -22.41
N GLY A 27 6.13 -11.35 -22.17
CA GLY A 27 6.99 -12.49 -21.84
C GLY A 27 8.09 -12.72 -22.89
N GLY A 28 9.33 -12.61 -22.44
CA GLY A 28 10.51 -12.85 -23.27
C GLY A 28 11.82 -12.51 -22.56
N GLY A 29 12.02 -12.94 -21.31
CA GLY A 29 13.36 -13.02 -20.70
C GLY A 29 14.11 -11.72 -20.42
N ALA A 30 13.43 -10.58 -20.27
CA ALA A 30 14.05 -9.33 -19.80
C ALA A 30 13.85 -9.17 -18.29
N SER A 31 14.93 -9.10 -17.50
CA SER A 31 14.89 -8.63 -16.11
C SER A 31 15.50 -7.24 -16.03
N SER A 32 14.78 -6.29 -15.42
CA SER A 32 15.31 -4.98 -15.09
C SER A 32 15.84 -4.99 -13.65
N ASN A 33 17.13 -4.68 -13.50
CA ASN A 33 17.69 -4.19 -12.24
C ASN A 33 17.94 -2.70 -12.44
N GLY A 34 17.70 -1.90 -11.39
CA GLY A 34 17.68 -0.44 -11.45
C GLY A 34 18.67 0.21 -12.43
N SER A 35 18.15 1.17 -13.21
CA SER A 35 18.82 2.07 -14.15
C SER A 35 19.59 1.49 -15.35
N ASP A 36 19.87 0.18 -15.42
CA ASP A 36 20.65 -0.39 -16.53
C ASP A 36 19.91 -1.56 -17.22
N ILE A 37 19.77 -1.49 -18.55
CA ILE A 37 19.35 -2.62 -19.40
C ILE A 37 20.58 -3.13 -20.14
N ILE A 38 20.97 -4.40 -19.91
CA ILE A 38 22.15 -5.03 -20.53
C ILE A 38 21.72 -5.82 -21.77
N ILE A 39 22.28 -5.51 -22.94
CA ILE A 39 22.12 -6.29 -24.17
C ILE A 39 23.51 -6.60 -24.76
N GLY A 40 23.99 -7.84 -24.60
CA GLY A 40 25.34 -8.24 -25.03
C GLY A 40 26.47 -7.56 -24.24
N ASP A 41 27.63 -7.32 -24.88
CA ASP A 41 28.84 -6.77 -24.24
C ASP A 41 28.86 -5.22 -24.12
N SER A 42 27.77 -4.53 -24.49
CA SER A 42 27.70 -3.07 -24.48
C SER A 42 26.68 -2.55 -23.44
N GLN A 43 27.12 -1.62 -22.59
CA GLN A 43 26.26 -0.93 -21.61
C GLN A 43 25.73 0.38 -22.18
N VAL A 44 24.44 0.67 -21.97
CA VAL A 44 23.84 1.97 -22.24
C VAL A 44 23.39 2.56 -20.90
N LYS A 45 23.92 3.74 -20.55
CA LYS A 45 23.50 4.53 -19.39
C LYS A 45 22.53 5.61 -19.86
N MET A 46 21.52 5.95 -19.05
CA MET A 46 20.64 7.08 -19.30
C MET A 46 20.79 8.10 -18.16
N ASP A 47 21.16 9.35 -18.50
CA ASP A 47 21.15 10.49 -17.57
C ASP A 47 20.04 11.49 -17.97
N SER A 48 19.40 12.10 -16.98
CA SER A 48 18.08 12.73 -17.07
C SER A 48 18.10 14.25 -17.25
N SER A 49 19.03 14.81 -18.01
CA SER A 49 19.10 16.27 -18.19
C SER A 49 19.27 16.71 -19.64
N ILE A 50 18.16 16.94 -20.35
CA ILE A 50 18.00 17.91 -21.47
C ILE A 50 16.49 18.10 -21.65
N GLN A 51 16.02 19.36 -21.69
CA GLN A 51 14.60 19.70 -21.57
C GLN A 51 13.92 20.28 -22.84
N ASP A 52 14.59 20.47 -23.98
CA ASP A 52 13.94 21.11 -25.14
C ASP A 52 14.42 20.60 -26.51
N ILE A 53 13.47 20.12 -27.33
CA ILE A 53 13.69 19.52 -28.67
C ILE A 53 14.04 20.57 -29.74
N GLU A 54 13.70 21.86 -29.57
CA GLU A 54 13.91 22.89 -30.60
C GLU A 54 15.39 23.22 -30.87
N ASN A 55 16.31 22.93 -29.95
CA ASN A 55 17.74 23.24 -30.11
C ASN A 55 18.52 22.23 -30.98
N ILE A 56 17.94 21.07 -31.31
CA ILE A 56 18.64 19.98 -32.02
C ILE A 56 18.75 20.26 -33.53
N LYS A 57 17.80 20.99 -34.12
CA LYS A 57 17.83 21.35 -35.55
C LYS A 57 18.98 22.32 -35.88
N ASP A 58 19.19 23.32 -35.04
CA ASP A 58 20.19 24.37 -35.28
C ASP A 58 21.63 23.83 -35.12
N LEU A 59 21.85 22.87 -34.22
CA LEU A 59 23.14 22.18 -34.05
C LEU A 59 23.50 21.34 -35.29
N ILE A 60 22.53 20.64 -35.88
CA ILE A 60 22.76 19.77 -37.05
C ILE A 60 23.04 20.59 -38.33
N GLU A 61 22.43 21.76 -38.49
CA GLU A 61 22.68 22.64 -39.65
C GLU A 61 24.03 23.40 -39.57
N SER A 62 24.56 23.62 -38.36
CA SER A 62 25.83 24.32 -38.14
C SER A 62 27.09 23.49 -38.49
N GLY A 63 26.94 22.17 -38.66
CA GLY A 63 28.02 21.26 -39.08
C GLY A 63 29.04 20.89 -37.99
N ASP A 64 28.79 21.25 -36.73
CA ASP A 64 29.67 20.97 -35.61
C ASP A 64 29.16 19.75 -34.81
N ILE A 65 29.36 18.54 -35.35
CA ILE A 65 29.02 17.28 -34.67
C ILE A 65 30.30 16.49 -34.38
N GLY A 66 30.80 16.62 -33.14
CA GLY A 66 31.64 15.62 -32.49
C GLY A 66 30.79 14.43 -32.05
N GLU A 67 31.38 13.24 -32.02
CA GLU A 67 30.70 11.99 -31.63
C GLU A 67 30.01 12.14 -30.26
N ASP A 68 28.82 11.56 -30.17
CA ASP A 68 27.89 11.49 -29.02
C ASP A 68 26.85 12.63 -28.90
N ILE A 69 25.65 12.38 -29.46
CA ILE A 69 24.43 13.13 -29.18
C ILE A 69 23.51 12.22 -28.34
N GLU A 70 23.23 12.65 -27.11
CA GLU A 70 22.28 12.01 -26.19
C GLU A 70 20.93 12.76 -26.26
N VAL A 71 19.82 12.04 -26.48
CA VAL A 71 18.48 12.62 -26.67
C VAL A 71 17.61 12.25 -25.47
N GLY A 72 17.21 13.24 -24.67
CA GLY A 72 16.17 13.06 -23.63
C GLY A 72 14.78 13.15 -24.26
N ILE A 73 13.89 12.19 -23.95
CA ILE A 73 12.50 12.17 -24.41
C ILE A 73 11.57 12.31 -23.20
N GLU A 74 10.73 13.35 -23.19
CA GLU A 74 9.53 13.40 -22.34
C GLU A 74 8.39 12.66 -23.05
N VAL A 75 7.91 11.57 -22.45
CA VAL A 75 6.73 10.84 -22.95
C VAL A 75 5.48 11.45 -22.32
N SER A 76 4.70 12.17 -23.11
CA SER A 76 3.35 12.62 -22.74
C SER A 76 2.45 11.41 -22.49
N SER A 77 1.70 11.43 -21.39
CA SER A 77 0.78 10.35 -21.00
C SER A 77 -0.44 10.17 -21.91
N ASP A 78 -0.61 11.03 -22.91
CA ASP A 78 -1.80 11.05 -23.79
C ASP A 78 -1.45 10.59 -25.22
N ILE A 79 -1.15 9.30 -25.39
CA ILE A 79 -1.04 8.70 -26.73
C ILE A 79 -2.26 7.80 -26.96
N THR A 80 -3.14 8.21 -27.86
CA THR A 80 -4.37 7.50 -28.25
C THR A 80 -4.31 6.94 -29.68
N ASP A 81 -3.13 6.83 -30.28
CA ASP A 81 -2.99 6.41 -31.67
C ASP A 81 -3.40 4.94 -31.86
N THR A 82 -4.15 4.68 -32.93
CA THR A 82 -4.75 3.37 -33.22
C THR A 82 -3.86 2.55 -34.17
N TYR A 83 -4.13 1.24 -34.29
CA TYR A 83 -3.41 0.33 -35.19
C TYR A 83 -3.37 0.81 -36.66
N GLU A 84 -4.41 1.54 -37.11
CA GLU A 84 -4.47 2.07 -38.48
C GLU A 84 -3.38 3.13 -38.73
N ASP A 85 -3.08 3.97 -37.74
CA ASP A 85 -2.09 5.05 -37.84
C ASP A 85 -0.64 4.53 -38.00
N ILE A 86 -0.38 3.30 -37.57
CA ILE A 86 0.95 2.66 -37.58
C ILE A 86 1.21 1.92 -38.91
N SER A 87 0.16 1.43 -39.56
CA SER A 87 0.26 0.62 -40.78
C SER A 87 0.68 1.41 -42.04
N ASP A 88 0.34 2.70 -42.10
CA ASP A 88 0.65 3.60 -43.22
C ASP A 88 2.15 3.96 -43.30
N ALA A 89 2.95 3.62 -42.28
CA ALA A 89 4.40 3.81 -42.27
C ALA A 89 5.18 2.67 -42.96
N GLY A 90 4.50 1.62 -43.44
CA GLY A 90 5.13 0.53 -44.22
C GLY A 90 5.98 -0.45 -43.42
N LEU A 91 5.69 -0.63 -42.13
CA LEU A 91 6.33 -1.62 -41.25
C LEU A 91 5.44 -2.85 -41.08
N ASP A 92 6.05 -4.04 -41.16
CA ASP A 92 5.39 -5.30 -40.85
C ASP A 92 5.25 -5.43 -39.32
N VAL A 93 4.08 -5.09 -38.80
CA VAL A 93 3.72 -5.13 -37.36
C VAL A 93 3.09 -6.46 -36.96
N SER A 94 3.30 -7.54 -37.73
CA SER A 94 2.83 -8.89 -37.40
C SER A 94 3.25 -9.35 -36.00
N ASP A 95 4.38 -8.85 -35.48
CA ASP A 95 4.92 -9.19 -34.16
C ASP A 95 4.32 -8.39 -32.98
N ILE A 96 3.46 -7.39 -33.23
CA ILE A 96 2.77 -6.61 -32.18
C ILE A 96 1.29 -7.05 -32.04
N SER A 97 0.83 -7.97 -32.90
CA SER A 97 -0.55 -8.45 -33.00
C SER A 97 -1.10 -9.17 -31.75
N GLY A 98 -0.35 -9.22 -30.65
CA GLY A 98 -0.75 -9.81 -29.37
C GLY A 98 -0.69 -8.88 -28.16
N CYS A 99 -0.33 -7.60 -28.34
CA CYS A 99 -0.26 -6.64 -27.24
C CYS A 99 -1.62 -5.92 -27.08
N GLU A 100 -2.67 -6.68 -26.77
CA GLU A 100 -3.92 -6.08 -26.33
C GLU A 100 -3.75 -5.62 -24.88
N ILE A 101 -3.79 -4.30 -24.65
CA ILE A 101 -4.10 -3.75 -23.33
C ILE A 101 -5.54 -4.13 -23.06
N SER A 102 -5.76 -5.33 -22.53
CA SER A 102 -7.10 -5.80 -22.22
C SER A 102 -7.66 -4.94 -21.10
N ASP A 103 -8.87 -4.42 -21.28
CA ASP A 103 -9.62 -3.77 -20.20
C ASP A 103 -9.53 -4.60 -18.92
N PRO A 104 -9.38 -3.96 -17.73
CA PRO A 104 -9.31 -4.69 -16.48
C PRO A 104 -10.52 -5.63 -16.37
N LYS A 105 -10.23 -6.92 -16.49
CA LYS A 105 -11.26 -7.95 -16.48
C LYS A 105 -11.74 -8.13 -15.05
N HIS A 106 -13.02 -7.84 -14.82
CA HIS A 106 -13.66 -8.23 -13.57
C HIS A 106 -13.51 -9.75 -13.36
N LEU A 107 -12.84 -10.13 -12.27
CA LEU A 107 -12.61 -11.54 -11.92
C LEU A 107 -13.83 -12.14 -11.23
N TRP A 108 -14.23 -11.56 -10.09
CA TRP A 108 -15.36 -12.04 -9.29
C TRP A 108 -15.87 -10.95 -8.33
N ASN A 109 -17.10 -11.12 -7.84
CA ASN A 109 -17.66 -10.38 -6.72
C ASN A 109 -18.31 -11.37 -5.74
N LYS A 110 -18.29 -11.04 -4.45
CA LYS A 110 -18.96 -11.79 -3.38
C LYS A 110 -19.53 -10.82 -2.36
N GLY A 111 -20.75 -11.11 -1.91
CA GLY A 111 -21.39 -10.39 -0.82
C GLY A 111 -21.36 -11.22 0.46
N PHE A 112 -20.93 -10.61 1.56
CA PHE A 112 -20.93 -11.20 2.88
C PHE A 112 -21.60 -10.23 3.85
N GLY A 113 -22.38 -10.77 4.79
CA GLY A 113 -23.12 -9.99 5.77
C GLY A 113 -24.28 -10.80 6.35
N GLY A 114 -24.96 -10.22 7.32
CA GLY A 114 -26.11 -10.80 7.99
C GLY A 114 -27.27 -9.81 8.11
N SER A 115 -27.99 -9.90 9.22
CA SER A 115 -29.22 -9.12 9.47
C SER A 115 -28.99 -7.71 10.00
N SER A 116 -27.74 -7.32 10.24
CA SER A 116 -27.35 -6.04 10.84
C SER A 116 -26.22 -5.39 10.03
N ASN A 117 -25.73 -4.23 10.48
CA ASN A 117 -24.65 -3.54 9.80
C ASN A 117 -23.36 -4.37 9.89
N ASP A 118 -22.73 -4.66 8.77
CA ASP A 118 -21.43 -5.32 8.72
C ASP A 118 -20.52 -4.51 7.81
N TYR A 119 -19.26 -4.35 8.22
CA TYR A 119 -18.32 -3.43 7.60
C TYR A 119 -17.04 -4.16 7.20
N GLY A 120 -16.67 -4.10 5.92
CA GLY A 120 -15.33 -4.45 5.46
C GLY A 120 -14.47 -3.20 5.41
N TYR A 121 -13.40 -3.16 6.21
CA TYR A 121 -12.56 -1.96 6.33
C TYR A 121 -11.29 -2.01 5.49
N SER A 122 -10.71 -3.20 5.29
CA SER A 122 -9.43 -3.32 4.59
C SER A 122 -9.30 -4.63 3.85
N VAL A 123 -8.53 -4.58 2.76
CA VAL A 123 -8.15 -5.72 1.92
C VAL A 123 -6.64 -5.72 1.68
N SER A 124 -6.04 -6.90 1.64
CA SER A 124 -4.64 -7.11 1.25
C SER A 124 -4.50 -8.35 0.39
N VAL A 125 -3.48 -8.42 -0.46
CA VAL A 125 -3.27 -9.52 -1.40
C VAL A 125 -1.84 -10.01 -1.30
N ASP A 126 -1.63 -11.32 -1.19
CA ASP A 126 -0.28 -11.90 -1.18
C ASP A 126 0.26 -12.14 -2.61
N SER A 127 1.52 -12.54 -2.72
CA SER A 127 2.17 -12.81 -4.01
C SER A 127 1.58 -13.99 -4.79
N SER A 128 0.75 -14.82 -4.16
CA SER A 128 0.01 -15.91 -4.81
C SER A 128 -1.39 -15.48 -5.26
N GLY A 129 -1.76 -14.21 -5.03
CA GLY A 129 -3.08 -13.68 -5.34
C GLY A 129 -4.15 -14.05 -4.31
N ASN A 130 -3.79 -14.58 -3.14
CA ASN A 130 -4.78 -14.81 -2.09
C ASN A 130 -5.19 -13.47 -1.49
N VAL A 131 -6.48 -13.29 -1.26
CA VAL A 131 -7.10 -12.07 -0.77
C VAL A 131 -7.42 -12.20 0.71
N TYR A 132 -7.00 -11.24 1.50
CA TYR A 132 -7.24 -11.14 2.94
C TYR A 132 -8.13 -9.94 3.20
N ILE A 133 -9.21 -10.11 3.95
CA ILE A 133 -10.09 -9.01 4.36
C ILE A 133 -10.26 -8.99 5.87
N THR A 134 -10.37 -7.79 6.42
CA THR A 134 -10.74 -7.58 7.83
C THR A 134 -11.85 -6.55 7.93
N GLY A 135 -12.57 -6.60 9.04
CA GLY A 135 -13.66 -5.70 9.31
C GLY A 135 -14.32 -6.00 10.64
N SER A 136 -15.56 -5.51 10.79
CA SER A 136 -16.43 -5.84 11.92
C SER A 136 -17.80 -6.29 11.43
N PHE A 137 -18.48 -7.12 12.22
CA PHE A 137 -19.84 -7.55 11.93
C PHE A 137 -20.71 -7.42 13.19
N TYR A 138 -21.81 -6.68 13.09
CA TYR A 138 -22.80 -6.52 14.17
C TYR A 138 -23.90 -7.57 14.04
N SER A 139 -23.95 -8.27 12.91
CA SER A 139 -24.85 -9.39 12.72
C SER A 139 -24.58 -10.50 13.75
N PRO A 140 -25.62 -11.20 14.26
CA PRO A 140 -25.42 -12.32 15.20
C PRO A 140 -24.49 -13.40 14.64
N THR A 141 -24.52 -13.57 13.32
CA THR A 141 -23.64 -14.46 12.59
C THR A 141 -23.27 -13.91 11.23
N ILE A 142 -22.09 -14.26 10.74
CA ILE A 142 -21.63 -14.02 9.35
C ILE A 142 -21.00 -15.30 8.79
N ASP A 143 -21.15 -15.56 7.49
CA ASP A 143 -20.53 -16.70 6.81
C ASP A 143 -19.77 -16.23 5.57
N PHE A 144 -18.46 -16.51 5.54
CA PHE A 144 -17.57 -16.18 4.43
C PHE A 144 -17.39 -17.34 3.42
N GLY A 145 -18.15 -18.43 3.58
CA GLY A 145 -18.10 -19.65 2.76
C GLY A 145 -17.56 -20.88 3.50
N GLY A 146 -17.04 -20.70 4.72
CA GLY A 146 -16.50 -21.77 5.57
C GLY A 146 -17.41 -22.20 6.71
N GLY A 147 -18.61 -21.64 6.80
CA GLY A 147 -19.53 -21.81 7.92
C GLY A 147 -19.63 -20.55 8.79
N SER A 148 -20.66 -20.55 9.63
CA SER A 148 -21.06 -19.41 10.44
C SER A 148 -20.05 -19.08 11.54
N LEU A 149 -19.62 -17.82 11.60
CA LEU A 149 -18.95 -17.20 12.73
C LEU A 149 -19.98 -16.46 13.57
N THR A 150 -20.02 -16.76 14.88
CA THR A 150 -20.97 -16.14 15.81
C THR A 150 -20.34 -14.96 16.53
N ASN A 151 -21.05 -13.83 16.49
CA ASN A 151 -20.73 -12.62 17.24
C ASN A 151 -20.93 -12.88 18.76
N ALA A 152 -20.00 -12.43 19.60
CA ALA A 152 -19.99 -12.63 21.04
C ALA A 152 -20.32 -11.37 21.87
N GLY A 153 -20.61 -10.25 21.20
CA GLY A 153 -20.79 -8.92 21.80
C GLY A 153 -21.69 -8.02 20.97
N ASN A 154 -21.28 -6.77 20.78
CA ASN A 154 -22.02 -5.81 19.96
C ASN A 154 -21.53 -5.78 18.51
N ALA A 155 -20.21 -5.92 18.32
CA ALA A 155 -19.56 -6.05 17.02
C ALA A 155 -18.27 -6.82 17.21
N ASP A 156 -18.02 -7.81 16.38
CA ASP A 156 -16.81 -8.63 16.45
C ASP A 156 -15.98 -8.45 15.18
N ILE A 157 -14.67 -8.62 15.33
CA ILE A 157 -13.70 -8.59 14.26
C ILE A 157 -13.82 -9.87 13.43
N PHE A 158 -13.76 -9.74 12.11
CA PHE A 158 -13.45 -10.89 11.24
C PHE A 158 -12.11 -10.72 10.56
N LEU A 159 -11.44 -11.85 10.30
CA LEU A 159 -10.33 -11.96 9.36
C LEU A 159 -10.61 -13.15 8.45
N ALA A 160 -10.72 -12.92 7.14
CA ALA A 160 -11.01 -13.96 6.16
C ALA A 160 -9.99 -13.97 5.03
N LYS A 161 -9.69 -15.17 4.53
CA LYS A 161 -8.78 -15.42 3.40
C LYS A 161 -9.51 -16.14 2.28
N PHE A 162 -9.27 -15.69 1.06
CA PHE A 162 -9.76 -16.27 -0.18
C PHE A 162 -8.61 -16.54 -1.15
N ASP A 163 -8.78 -17.49 -2.06
CA ASP A 163 -7.85 -17.67 -3.18
C ASP A 163 -8.06 -16.60 -4.27
N SER A 164 -7.22 -16.62 -5.31
CA SER A 164 -7.28 -15.68 -6.43
C SER A 164 -8.61 -15.76 -7.23
N ASN A 165 -9.34 -16.86 -7.12
CA ASN A 165 -10.64 -17.08 -7.75
C ASN A 165 -11.81 -16.71 -6.80
N GLY A 166 -11.49 -16.19 -5.60
CA GLY A 166 -12.46 -15.81 -4.59
C GLY A 166 -13.00 -17.00 -3.78
N ASN A 167 -12.45 -18.21 -3.91
CA ASN A 167 -12.88 -19.34 -3.08
C ASN A 167 -12.42 -19.12 -1.63
N HIS A 168 -13.29 -19.41 -0.67
CA HIS A 168 -12.95 -19.32 0.75
C HIS A 168 -11.85 -20.33 1.09
N LEU A 169 -10.83 -19.87 1.84
CA LEU A 169 -9.78 -20.72 2.38
C LEU A 169 -9.94 -20.89 3.89
N TRP A 170 -10.08 -19.78 4.61
CA TRP A 170 -10.36 -19.79 6.05
C TRP A 170 -10.96 -18.44 6.50
N SER A 171 -11.65 -18.44 7.63
CA SER A 171 -12.15 -17.23 8.28
C SER A 171 -12.14 -17.39 9.80
N LYS A 172 -11.89 -16.30 10.52
CA LYS A 172 -11.77 -16.26 11.97
C LYS A 172 -12.53 -15.07 12.52
N ARG A 173 -13.06 -15.24 13.72
CA ARG A 173 -13.64 -14.17 14.53
C ARG A 173 -12.75 -13.88 15.72
N PHE A 174 -12.60 -12.61 16.05
CA PHE A 174 -11.99 -12.12 17.28
C PHE A 174 -12.91 -11.06 17.91
N GLY A 175 -12.76 -10.84 19.21
CA GLY A 175 -13.63 -9.94 19.96
C GLY A 175 -14.16 -10.57 21.24
N GLY A 176 -14.86 -9.77 22.01
CA GLY A 176 -15.37 -10.08 23.33
C GLY A 176 -16.82 -9.63 23.50
N SER A 177 -17.12 -9.03 24.64
CA SER A 177 -18.49 -8.68 25.03
C SER A 177 -18.99 -7.35 24.49
N ASP A 178 -18.14 -6.55 23.84
CA ASP A 178 -18.47 -5.19 23.40
C ASP A 178 -18.18 -4.97 21.90
N TRP A 179 -17.91 -3.73 21.46
CA TRP A 179 -17.52 -3.40 20.08
C TRP A 179 -16.02 -3.63 19.87
N ASP A 180 -15.68 -4.48 18.91
CA ASP A 180 -14.32 -4.77 18.49
C ASP A 180 -14.21 -4.65 16.96
N GLU A 181 -13.22 -3.90 16.48
CA GLU A 181 -13.10 -3.57 15.06
C GLU A 181 -11.69 -3.82 14.51
N GLY A 182 -11.60 -4.63 13.46
CA GLY A 182 -10.37 -4.82 12.69
C GLY A 182 -10.34 -3.84 11.53
N THR A 183 -9.58 -2.76 11.67
CA THR A 183 -9.61 -1.61 10.76
C THR A 183 -8.67 -1.78 9.58
N SER A 184 -7.58 -2.54 9.74
CA SER A 184 -6.59 -2.70 8.67
C SER A 184 -5.89 -4.05 8.68
N VAL A 185 -5.58 -4.57 7.49
CA VAL A 185 -4.85 -5.82 7.26
C VAL A 185 -3.71 -5.62 6.28
N SER A 186 -2.56 -6.22 6.56
CA SER A 186 -1.40 -6.26 5.66
C SER A 186 -0.79 -7.67 5.66
N VAL A 187 -0.17 -8.07 4.55
CA VAL A 187 0.48 -9.38 4.40
C VAL A 187 1.93 -9.19 3.97
N ASP A 188 2.85 -9.94 4.59
CA ASP A 188 4.26 -9.92 4.19
C ASP A 188 4.56 -10.92 3.05
N SER A 189 5.75 -10.84 2.48
CA SER A 189 6.20 -11.73 1.40
C SER A 189 6.31 -13.22 1.79
N SER A 190 6.26 -13.52 3.10
CA SER A 190 6.21 -14.89 3.62
C SER A 190 4.77 -15.37 3.83
N GLY A 191 3.76 -14.56 3.48
CA GLY A 191 2.35 -14.87 3.67
C GLY A 191 1.87 -14.69 5.10
N ASN A 192 2.66 -14.11 6.00
CA ASN A 192 2.18 -13.78 7.34
C ASN A 192 1.23 -12.60 7.28
N VAL A 193 0.16 -12.69 8.06
CA VAL A 193 -0.93 -11.71 8.09
C VAL A 193 -0.82 -10.87 9.34
N TYR A 194 -0.97 -9.57 9.19
CA TYR A 194 -0.95 -8.61 10.27
C TYR A 194 -2.27 -7.84 10.27
N ILE A 195 -2.90 -7.71 11.43
CA ILE A 195 -4.10 -6.90 11.60
C ILE A 195 -3.92 -5.92 12.74
N THR A 196 -4.56 -4.76 12.60
CA THR A 196 -4.69 -3.77 13.67
C THR A 196 -6.13 -3.28 13.74
N GLY A 197 -6.42 -2.54 14.80
CA GLY A 197 -7.74 -2.04 15.12
C GLY A 197 -7.83 -1.67 16.58
N TYR A 198 -9.04 -1.66 17.11
CA TYR A 198 -9.32 -1.39 18.51
C TYR A 198 -10.35 -2.36 19.07
N SER A 199 -10.33 -2.49 20.39
CA SER A 199 -11.23 -3.36 21.14
C SER A 199 -11.81 -2.59 22.31
N GLY A 200 -13.13 -2.48 22.38
CA GLY A 200 -13.86 -1.96 23.55
C GLY A 200 -14.16 -3.04 24.59
N SER A 201 -13.99 -4.31 24.22
CA SER A 201 -14.17 -5.44 25.15
C SER A 201 -13.18 -5.38 26.31
N SER A 202 -13.57 -5.83 27.51
CA SER A 202 -12.63 -5.89 28.66
C SER A 202 -11.39 -6.75 28.39
N THR A 203 -11.56 -7.80 27.58
CA THR A 203 -10.48 -8.63 27.10
C THR A 203 -10.73 -9.10 25.68
N ILE A 204 -9.65 -9.31 24.93
CA ILE A 204 -9.67 -9.90 23.59
C ILE A 204 -8.59 -10.99 23.47
N ASP A 205 -8.86 -12.07 22.75
CA ASP A 205 -7.90 -13.14 22.49
C ASP A 205 -7.81 -13.42 20.98
N PHE A 206 -6.58 -13.35 20.46
CA PHE A 206 -6.27 -13.63 19.05
C PHE A 206 -5.74 -15.06 18.83
N GLY A 207 -5.77 -15.92 19.86
CA GLY A 207 -5.28 -17.30 19.87
C GLY A 207 -4.03 -17.52 20.72
N GLY A 208 -3.45 -16.45 21.28
CA GLY A 208 -2.25 -16.48 22.12
C GLY A 208 -2.51 -16.30 23.62
N GLY A 209 -3.78 -16.15 24.01
CA GLY A 209 -4.19 -15.78 25.35
C GLY A 209 -4.79 -14.37 25.41
N SER A 210 -5.51 -14.14 26.51
CA SER A 210 -6.27 -12.92 26.74
C SER A 210 -5.38 -11.68 26.91
N LEU A 211 -5.66 -10.64 26.12
CA LEU A 211 -5.16 -9.28 26.29
C LEU A 211 -6.24 -8.46 27.01
N THR A 212 -5.89 -7.87 28.14
CA THR A 212 -6.82 -7.05 28.93
C THR A 212 -6.70 -5.58 28.56
N ASN A 213 -7.81 -4.93 28.28
CA ASN A 213 -7.86 -3.49 28.01
C ASN A 213 -7.88 -2.70 29.33
N THR A 214 -7.32 -1.50 29.30
CA THR A 214 -7.24 -0.59 30.45
C THR A 214 -8.12 0.65 30.29
N GLY A 215 -8.39 1.06 29.05
CA GLY A 215 -9.25 2.18 28.72
C GLY A 215 -10.66 1.76 28.27
N ASN A 216 -11.37 2.70 27.66
CA ASN A 216 -12.66 2.45 27.05
C ASN A 216 -12.55 1.62 25.78
N ALA A 217 -11.47 1.79 25.04
CA ALA A 217 -11.10 0.94 23.93
C ALA A 217 -9.60 1.10 23.66
N ASP A 218 -8.91 -0.02 23.50
CA ASP A 218 -7.47 -0.02 23.30
C ASP A 218 -7.11 -0.60 21.93
N ILE A 219 -5.97 -0.18 21.42
CA ILE A 219 -5.37 -0.64 20.16
C ILE A 219 -4.92 -2.10 20.31
N PHE A 220 -5.13 -2.91 19.27
CA PHE A 220 -4.43 -4.18 19.13
C PHE A 220 -3.55 -4.21 17.87
N LEU A 221 -2.53 -5.06 17.93
CA LEU A 221 -1.73 -5.48 16.79
C LEU A 221 -1.51 -6.99 16.89
N ALA A 222 -1.96 -7.75 15.89
CA ALA A 222 -1.86 -9.21 15.89
C ALA A 222 -1.23 -9.72 14.60
N LYS A 223 -0.45 -10.80 14.71
CA LYS A 223 0.19 -11.49 13.61
C LYS A 223 -0.22 -12.96 13.56
N PHE A 224 -0.48 -13.43 12.35
CA PHE A 224 -0.83 -14.82 12.03
C PHE A 224 0.07 -15.34 10.91
N ASP A 225 0.20 -16.67 10.80
CA ASP A 225 0.79 -17.29 9.61
C ASP A 225 -0.22 -17.36 8.45
N SER A 226 0.20 -17.94 7.32
CA SER A 226 -0.60 -18.05 6.10
C SER A 226 -1.86 -18.92 6.24
N ASP A 227 -1.87 -19.80 7.24
CA ASP A 227 -3.00 -20.68 7.60
C ASP A 227 -3.88 -20.04 8.70
N GLY A 228 -3.55 -18.80 9.08
CA GLY A 228 -4.26 -18.02 10.08
C GLY A 228 -4.02 -18.50 11.51
N LYS A 229 -2.96 -19.29 11.77
CA LYS A 229 -2.57 -19.62 13.13
C LYS A 229 -1.91 -18.41 13.78
N HIS A 230 -2.27 -18.13 15.02
CA HIS A 230 -1.68 -17.05 15.81
C HIS A 230 -0.17 -17.24 15.97
N LEU A 231 0.58 -16.14 15.79
CA LEU A 231 2.02 -16.07 16.04
C LEU A 231 2.32 -15.18 17.25
N TRP A 232 1.77 -13.97 17.27
CA TRP A 232 1.86 -13.06 18.41
C TRP A 232 0.76 -11.99 18.36
N SER A 233 0.44 -11.40 19.49
CA SER A 233 -0.50 -10.27 19.58
C SER A 233 -0.11 -9.33 20.72
N LYS A 234 -0.38 -8.04 20.55
CA LYS A 234 -0.07 -6.96 21.48
C LYS A 234 -1.24 -6.01 21.60
N ARG A 235 -1.32 -5.35 22.74
CA ARG A 235 -2.32 -4.33 23.07
C ARG A 235 -1.60 -3.06 23.50
N PHE A 236 -2.10 -1.91 23.05
CA PHE A 236 -1.59 -0.59 23.42
C PHE A 236 -2.76 0.32 23.74
N GLY A 237 -2.67 1.05 24.84
CA GLY A 237 -3.72 1.97 25.25
C GLY A 237 -3.52 2.45 26.67
N GLY A 238 -4.27 3.47 27.05
CA GLY A 238 -4.21 4.10 28.36
C GLY A 238 -5.56 4.04 29.06
N ASN A 239 -6.08 5.21 29.42
CA ASN A 239 -7.24 5.40 30.27
C ASN A 239 -8.50 5.89 29.54
N ASP A 240 -8.48 5.98 28.21
CA ASP A 240 -9.55 6.50 27.37
C ASP A 240 -9.65 5.69 26.05
N TYR A 241 -10.24 6.24 24.99
CA TYR A 241 -10.30 5.62 23.65
C TYR A 241 -9.00 5.82 22.86
N ASP A 242 -8.39 4.71 22.43
CA ASP A 242 -7.18 4.69 21.61
C ASP A 242 -7.37 3.78 20.40
N TYR A 243 -7.27 4.35 19.20
CA TYR A 243 -7.66 3.69 17.95
C TYR A 243 -6.52 3.62 16.95
N SER A 244 -6.31 2.44 16.36
CA SER A 244 -5.44 2.25 15.21
C SER A 244 -6.29 2.05 13.96
N TYR A 245 -5.96 2.77 12.88
CA TYR A 245 -6.74 2.76 11.64
C TYR A 245 -6.02 2.13 10.46
N SER A 246 -4.69 2.05 10.49
CA SER A 246 -3.94 1.57 9.35
C SER A 246 -2.66 0.87 9.78
N ILE A 247 -2.32 -0.18 9.03
CA ILE A 247 -1.10 -0.96 9.17
C ILE A 247 -0.39 -1.09 7.82
N SER A 248 0.93 -0.97 7.84
CA SER A 248 1.78 -1.25 6.69
C SER A 248 2.97 -2.11 7.12
N VAL A 249 3.46 -2.97 6.22
CA VAL A 249 4.59 -3.87 6.49
C VAL A 249 5.64 -3.70 5.40
N ASP A 250 6.88 -3.44 5.79
CA ASP A 250 7.98 -3.32 4.82
C ASP A 250 8.55 -4.69 4.41
N SER A 251 9.44 -4.69 3.41
CA SER A 251 10.09 -5.90 2.89
C SER A 251 10.96 -6.64 3.92
N SER A 252 11.36 -5.96 5.01
CA SER A 252 12.09 -6.58 6.13
C SER A 252 11.14 -7.17 7.18
N GLY A 253 9.82 -7.03 6.99
CA GLY A 253 8.79 -7.48 7.92
C GLY A 253 8.60 -6.55 9.11
N ASN A 254 9.14 -5.32 9.08
CA ASN A 254 8.80 -4.33 10.11
C ASN A 254 7.39 -3.82 9.88
N VAL A 255 6.70 -3.56 10.98
CA VAL A 255 5.30 -3.19 11.02
C VAL A 255 5.17 -1.74 11.44
N TYR A 256 4.35 -0.98 10.71
CA TYR A 256 4.04 0.42 10.99
C TYR A 256 2.54 0.51 11.23
N ILE A 257 2.15 1.14 12.33
CA ILE A 257 0.74 1.44 12.61
C ILE A 257 0.56 2.93 12.90
N THR A 258 -0.58 3.46 12.48
CA THR A 258 -0.98 4.84 12.76
C THR A 258 -2.44 4.90 13.20
N GLY A 259 -2.77 5.96 13.93
CA GLY A 259 -4.09 6.19 14.46
C GLY A 259 -4.11 7.43 15.32
N TYR A 260 -4.95 7.42 16.34
CA TYR A 260 -4.93 8.42 17.41
C TYR A 260 -5.09 7.78 18.78
N PHE A 261 -4.74 8.54 19.81
CA PHE A 261 -4.98 8.17 21.20
C PHE A 261 -5.56 9.36 21.96
N ARG A 262 -6.63 9.15 22.72
CA ARG A 262 -7.24 10.14 23.64
C ARG A 262 -6.75 9.97 25.06
N SER A 263 -6.16 8.81 25.35
CA SER A 263 -5.54 8.56 26.64
C SER A 263 -4.50 9.63 26.96
N SER A 264 -4.42 10.00 28.24
CA SER A 264 -3.44 10.99 28.71
C SER A 264 -2.00 10.62 28.34
N THR A 265 -1.71 9.31 28.34
CA THR A 265 -0.46 8.75 27.85
C THR A 265 -0.69 7.39 27.20
N ILE A 266 0.19 7.00 26.29
CA ILE A 266 0.25 5.66 25.70
C ILE A 266 1.71 5.18 25.63
N ASP A 267 1.95 3.88 25.81
CA ASP A 267 3.29 3.26 25.67
C ASP A 267 3.25 2.14 24.63
N PHE A 268 4.08 2.26 23.59
CA PHE A 268 4.26 1.23 22.56
C PHE A 268 5.44 0.29 22.84
N GLY A 269 6.08 0.41 24.00
CA GLY A 269 7.24 -0.34 24.47
C GLY A 269 8.53 0.47 24.60
N GLY A 270 8.50 1.75 24.22
CA GLY A 270 9.65 2.68 24.28
C GLY A 270 9.56 3.76 25.35
N GLY A 271 8.51 3.73 26.17
CA GLY A 271 8.16 4.79 27.10
C GLY A 271 6.93 5.59 26.68
N LEU A 272 6.46 6.43 27.59
CA LEU A 272 5.20 7.16 27.44
C LEU A 272 5.28 8.26 26.37
N LEU A 273 4.31 8.25 25.47
CA LEU A 273 3.91 9.41 24.67
C LEU A 273 2.75 10.09 25.38
N THR A 274 2.84 11.41 25.57
CA THR A 274 1.82 12.20 26.26
C THR A 274 0.91 12.88 25.24
N ASN A 275 -0.40 12.77 25.45
CA ASN A 275 -1.39 13.49 24.67
C ASN A 275 -1.38 14.98 25.05
N ALA A 276 -1.39 15.89 24.08
CA ALA A 276 -1.35 17.34 24.29
C ALA A 276 -2.70 18.05 24.12
N GLY A 277 -3.78 17.32 23.81
CA GLY A 277 -5.06 17.87 23.38
C GLY A 277 -6.24 16.95 23.66
N ASN A 278 -7.13 16.81 22.67
CA ASN A 278 -8.29 15.90 22.78
C ASN A 278 -7.96 14.52 22.19
N SER A 279 -7.16 14.49 21.13
CA SER A 279 -6.59 13.28 20.54
C SER A 279 -5.32 13.65 19.79
N ASP A 280 -4.30 12.82 19.88
CA ASP A 280 -3.05 13.03 19.15
C ASP A 280 -2.78 11.86 18.21
N ILE A 281 -2.18 12.16 17.07
CA ILE A 281 -1.70 11.18 16.11
C ILE A 281 -0.54 10.41 16.74
N PHE A 282 -0.54 9.08 16.59
CA PHE A 282 0.68 8.29 16.80
C PHE A 282 1.13 7.65 15.50
N LEU A 283 2.44 7.43 15.39
CA LEU A 283 3.06 6.53 14.41
C LEU A 283 4.03 5.63 15.17
N ALA A 284 3.82 4.32 15.14
CA ALA A 284 4.68 3.35 15.84
C ALA A 284 5.22 2.30 14.88
N LYS A 285 6.49 1.93 15.09
CA LYS A 285 7.20 0.90 14.33
C LYS A 285 7.62 -0.26 15.23
N PHE A 286 7.40 -1.47 14.74
CA PHE A 286 7.80 -2.73 15.37
C PHE A 286 8.61 -3.60 14.41
N ASP A 287 9.45 -4.49 14.93
CA ASP A 287 10.08 -5.53 14.12
C ASP A 287 9.09 -6.67 13.80
N ARG A 288 9.54 -7.66 13.01
CA ARG A 288 8.75 -8.83 12.60
C ARG A 288 8.24 -9.70 13.76
N ASN A 289 8.87 -9.61 14.93
CA ASN A 289 8.50 -10.33 16.15
C ASN A 289 7.61 -9.46 17.08
N GLY A 290 7.23 -8.26 16.62
CA GLY A 290 6.45 -7.30 17.39
C GLY A 290 7.27 -6.55 18.43
N ASN A 291 8.60 -6.60 18.42
CA ASN A 291 9.41 -5.80 19.33
C ASN A 291 9.36 -4.34 18.91
N TYR A 292 9.25 -3.45 19.90
CA TYR A 292 9.28 -2.01 19.67
C TYR A 292 10.59 -1.58 18.98
N LEU A 293 10.49 -0.71 17.98
CA LEU A 293 11.64 -0.04 17.36
C LEU A 293 11.65 1.45 17.65
N TRP A 294 10.56 2.15 17.34
CA TRP A 294 10.37 3.57 17.67
C TRP A 294 8.88 3.94 17.62
N SER A 295 8.52 5.07 18.25
CA SER A 295 7.21 5.68 18.12
C SER A 295 7.32 7.21 18.11
N LYS A 296 6.35 7.87 17.48
CA LYS A 296 6.24 9.32 17.39
C LYS A 296 4.79 9.74 17.67
N ARG A 297 4.64 10.95 18.23
CA ARG A 297 3.36 11.62 18.49
C ARG A 297 3.32 12.95 17.76
N PHE A 298 2.21 13.25 17.11
CA PHE A 298 1.95 14.53 16.44
C PHE A 298 0.58 15.06 16.87
N GLY A 299 0.48 16.37 17.06
CA GLY A 299 -0.74 17.04 17.49
C GLY A 299 -0.47 18.12 18.52
N GLU A 300 -1.46 18.96 18.79
CA GLU A 300 -1.38 20.01 19.80
C GLU A 300 -2.65 19.99 20.65
N SER A 301 -3.32 21.12 20.85
CA SER A 301 -4.37 21.26 21.87
C SER A 301 -5.75 20.72 21.49
N ASP A 302 -5.96 20.22 20.27
CA ASP A 302 -7.28 19.80 19.78
C ASP A 302 -7.30 18.34 19.27
N TYR A 303 -8.27 17.97 18.42
CA TYR A 303 -8.37 16.64 17.80
C TYR A 303 -7.46 16.53 16.57
N ASP A 304 -6.44 15.68 16.68
CA ASP A 304 -5.54 15.34 15.58
C ASP A 304 -5.52 13.81 15.39
N GLU A 305 -5.76 13.34 14.16
CA GLU A 305 -5.99 11.92 13.88
C GLU A 305 -5.26 11.44 12.61
N GLY A 306 -4.44 10.39 12.75
CA GLY A 306 -3.85 9.68 11.61
C GLY A 306 -4.79 8.59 11.12
N HIS A 307 -4.99 8.48 9.81
CA HIS A 307 -5.93 7.53 9.19
C HIS A 307 -5.26 6.47 8.32
N SER A 308 -4.14 6.79 7.66
CA SER A 308 -3.45 5.84 6.78
C SER A 308 -1.95 5.93 6.94
N VAL A 309 -1.26 4.80 6.85
CA VAL A 309 0.20 4.70 6.77
C VAL A 309 0.59 3.82 5.59
N SER A 310 1.61 4.25 4.85
CA SER A 310 2.26 3.45 3.80
C SER A 310 3.77 3.57 3.92
N VAL A 311 4.48 2.49 3.54
CA VAL A 311 5.95 2.44 3.53
C VAL A 311 6.43 2.01 2.15
N ASP A 312 7.42 2.71 1.60
CA ASP A 312 8.03 2.32 0.34
C ASP A 312 9.19 1.32 0.52
N SER A 313 9.75 0.84 -0.58
CA SER A 313 10.88 -0.11 -0.57
C SER A 313 12.18 0.48 -0.02
N SER A 314 12.29 1.81 0.05
CA SER A 314 13.42 2.52 0.66
C SER A 314 13.23 2.72 2.17
N GLY A 315 12.06 2.38 2.72
CA GLY A 315 11.71 2.57 4.12
C GLY A 315 11.19 3.97 4.44
N ASN A 316 10.84 4.79 3.44
CA ASN A 316 10.18 6.07 3.67
C ASN A 316 8.74 5.81 4.13
N VAL A 317 8.31 6.56 5.14
CA VAL A 317 6.99 6.39 5.77
C VAL A 317 6.11 7.58 5.44
N TYR A 318 4.94 7.32 4.90
CA TYR A 318 3.93 8.30 4.52
C TYR A 318 2.71 8.12 5.42
N ILE A 319 2.21 9.21 5.98
CA ILE A 319 0.99 9.21 6.79
C ILE A 319 -0.01 10.24 6.25
N THR A 320 -1.30 9.91 6.34
CA THR A 320 -2.38 10.85 6.06
C THR A 320 -3.36 10.89 7.23
N GLY A 321 -4.13 11.97 7.33
CA GLY A 321 -5.03 12.21 8.43
C GLY A 321 -5.61 13.62 8.39
N TYR A 322 -6.15 14.07 9.51
CA TYR A 322 -6.56 15.47 9.70
C TYR A 322 -6.09 15.98 11.05
N PHE A 323 -5.99 17.30 11.18
CA PHE A 323 -5.67 17.97 12.43
C PHE A 323 -6.61 19.16 12.61
N ARG A 324 -7.13 19.36 13.82
CA ARG A 324 -7.97 20.52 14.20
C ARG A 324 -7.19 21.54 15.01
N SER A 325 -6.04 21.14 15.54
CA SER A 325 -5.11 22.05 16.18
C SER A 325 -4.75 23.23 15.27
N SER A 326 -4.54 24.42 15.85
CA SER A 326 -4.19 25.62 15.05
C SER A 326 -2.90 25.45 14.24
N THR A 327 -1.98 24.65 14.76
CA THR A 327 -0.74 24.26 14.10
C THR A 327 -0.39 22.82 14.44
N ILE A 328 0.41 22.17 13.60
CA ILE A 328 1.02 20.87 13.86
C ILE A 328 2.44 20.82 13.26
N ASP A 329 3.36 20.07 13.86
CA ASP A 329 4.72 19.86 13.33
C ASP A 329 5.03 18.36 13.23
N PHE A 330 5.30 17.90 12.00
CA PHE A 330 5.68 16.51 11.71
C PHE A 330 7.20 16.29 11.66
N GLY A 331 8.00 17.28 12.08
CA GLY A 331 9.46 17.32 12.03
C GLY A 331 10.03 18.14 10.88
N GLY A 332 9.17 18.75 10.05
CA GLY A 332 9.55 19.61 8.92
C GLY A 332 9.29 21.10 9.17
N GLY A 333 8.80 21.46 10.35
CA GLY A 333 8.35 22.80 10.70
C GLY A 333 6.83 22.88 10.87
N SER A 334 6.37 23.98 11.46
CA SER A 334 4.96 24.21 11.77
C SER A 334 4.11 24.35 10.51
N LEU A 335 3.07 23.54 10.42
CA LEU A 335 1.97 23.64 9.45
C LEU A 335 0.79 24.31 10.15
N THR A 336 0.24 25.36 9.56
CA THR A 336 -0.95 26.05 10.09
C THR A 336 -2.23 25.45 9.51
N ASN A 337 -3.24 25.27 10.36
CA ASN A 337 -4.56 24.82 9.92
C ASN A 337 -5.19 25.87 8.98
N ALA A 338 -5.69 25.42 7.83
CA ALA A 338 -6.26 26.28 6.80
C ALA A 338 -7.77 26.55 6.98
N GLY A 339 -8.44 25.92 7.95
CA GLY A 339 -9.87 26.08 8.24
C GLY A 339 -10.68 24.81 8.02
#